data_AF-A0A4W3H3Q5-F1
#
_entry.id   AF-A0A4W3H3Q5-F1
#
_cell.length_a   1.000
_cell.length_b   1.000
_cell.length_c   1.000
_cell.angle_alpha   90.00
_cell.angle_beta   90.00
_cell.angle_gamma   90.00
#
_symmetry.space_group_name_H-M   'P 1'
#
loop_
_entity.id
_entity.type
_entity.pdbx_description
1 polymer ?
#
loop_
_entity_poly.entity_id
_entity_poly.type
_entity_poly.pdbx_seq_one_letter_code
_entity_poly.pdbx_strand_id
1 'polypeptide(L)'
;QNICGICVQGDGRNDGWISALALLLSSTLIYNSTETINQWSIEKLHYFIELTELIKGKSSNGKYDPSQYDNVLAGFVWTVMDLTLKLEINGTPVTADEYLEYVLRLKPGKQSKRYGWMWP
;
A
#
# COMPACT_ATOMS: atom_id res chain seq x y z
N GLN A 1 -13.19 -21.96 -4.30
CA GLN A 1 -12.08 -21.06 -3.91
C GLN A 1 -11.94 -20.05 -5.04
N ASN A 2 -12.52 -18.87 -4.89
CA ASN A 2 -12.47 -17.83 -5.91
C ASN A 2 -11.43 -16.80 -5.44
N ILE A 3 -10.20 -16.95 -5.90
CA ILE A 3 -9.14 -15.97 -5.63
C ILE A 3 -9.19 -14.97 -6.78
N CYS A 4 -9.73 -13.78 -6.52
CA CYS A 4 -9.69 -12.66 -7.46
C CYS A 4 -8.34 -11.94 -7.26
N GLY A 5 -7.36 -12.23 -8.12
CA GLY A 5 -6.15 -11.41 -8.22
C GLY A 5 -6.50 -10.09 -8.90
N ILE A 6 -6.26 -8.95 -8.25
CA ILE A 6 -6.46 -7.65 -8.88
C ILE A 6 -5.25 -7.37 -9.79
N CYS A 7 -5.37 -7.73 -11.07
CA CYS A 7 -4.43 -7.29 -12.10
C CYS A 7 -4.76 -5.85 -12.51
N VAL A 8 -4.12 -4.86 -11.87
CA VAL A 8 -4.21 -3.46 -12.33
C VAL A 8 -3.26 -3.26 -13.50
N GLN A 9 -3.73 -3.56 -14.70
CA GLN A 9 -3.12 -3.13 -15.96
C GLN A 9 -4.22 -2.41 -16.75
N GLY A 10 -4.18 -1.07 -16.77
CA GLY A 10 -5.21 -0.22 -17.38
C GLY A 10 -4.67 1.18 -17.68
N ASP A 11 -5.38 1.92 -18.52
CA ASP A 11 -5.05 3.25 -19.00
C ASP A 11 -5.64 4.38 -18.12
N GLY A 12 -4.79 5.38 -17.83
CA GLY A 12 -4.88 6.24 -16.64
C GLY A 12 -6.06 7.21 -16.46
N ARG A 13 -7.24 7.00 -17.06
CA ARG A 13 -8.43 7.86 -16.82
C ARG A 13 -9.45 7.28 -15.83
N ASN A 14 -9.58 5.95 -15.71
CA ASN A 14 -10.60 5.32 -14.85
C ASN A 14 -10.06 4.27 -13.87
N ASP A 15 -8.80 3.86 -13.97
CA ASP A 15 -8.27 2.74 -13.17
C ASP A 15 -8.22 3.02 -11.67
N GLY A 16 -8.01 4.27 -11.27
CA GLY A 16 -7.92 4.65 -9.85
C GLY A 16 -9.22 4.36 -9.11
N TRP A 17 -10.36 4.70 -9.71
CA TRP A 17 -11.69 4.46 -9.11
C TRP A 17 -12.08 2.99 -9.13
N ILE A 18 -11.77 2.27 -10.21
CA ILE A 18 -12.01 0.82 -10.31
C ILE A 18 -11.18 0.07 -9.25
N SER A 19 -9.90 0.44 -9.10
CA SER A 19 -9.01 -0.17 -8.11
C SER A 19 -9.46 0.12 -6.68
N ALA A 20 -9.89 1.35 -6.39
CA ALA A 20 -10.38 1.70 -5.06
C ALA A 20 -11.72 1.03 -4.74
N LEU A 21 -12.64 0.91 -5.71
CA LEU A 21 -13.87 0.12 -5.52
C LEU A 21 -13.57 -1.36 -5.30
N ALA A 22 -12.62 -1.93 -6.03
CA ALA A 22 -12.18 -3.30 -5.81
C ALA A 22 -11.61 -3.48 -4.40
N LEU A 23 -10.81 -2.53 -3.89
CA LEU A 23 -10.30 -2.57 -2.52
C LEU A 23 -11.43 -2.50 -1.48
N LEU A 24 -12.41 -1.62 -1.68
CA LEU A 24 -13.56 -1.46 -0.77
C LEU A 24 -14.45 -2.69 -0.68
N LEU A 25 -14.62 -3.40 -1.79
CA LEU A 25 -15.52 -4.53 -1.91
C LEU A 25 -14.83 -5.88 -1.62
N SER A 26 -13.50 -5.90 -1.56
CA SER A 26 -12.75 -7.13 -1.35
C SER A 26 -12.63 -7.47 0.14
N SER A 27 -12.71 -8.76 0.46
CA SER A 27 -12.31 -9.29 1.76
C SER A 27 -10.79 -9.46 1.88
N THR A 28 -10.10 -9.61 0.75
CA THR A 28 -8.63 -9.75 0.67
C THR A 28 -8.09 -9.01 -0.54
N LEU A 29 -7.12 -8.10 -0.32
CA LEU A 29 -6.35 -7.43 -1.35
C LEU A 29 -5.10 -8.24 -1.68
N ILE A 30 -4.98 -8.66 -2.94
CA ILE A 30 -3.74 -9.22 -3.48
C ILE A 30 -3.05 -8.13 -4.29
N TYR A 31 -2.00 -7.54 -3.73
CA TYR A 31 -1.19 -6.53 -4.40
C TYR A 31 0.02 -7.19 -5.04
N ASN A 32 0.14 -7.05 -6.36
CA ASN A 32 1.19 -7.68 -7.13
C ASN A 32 2.18 -6.64 -7.67
N SER A 33 3.47 -6.85 -7.41
CA SER A 33 4.55 -6.06 -7.99
C SER A 33 5.62 -6.99 -8.57
N THR A 34 6.27 -6.55 -9.64
CA THR A 34 7.45 -7.24 -10.19
C THR A 34 8.70 -6.82 -9.40
N GLU A 35 9.67 -7.72 -9.33
CA GLU A 35 10.99 -7.58 -8.73
C GLU A 35 11.02 -7.45 -7.22
N THR A 36 11.29 -6.28 -6.65
CA THR A 36 11.51 -6.08 -5.22
C THR A 36 10.57 -5.02 -4.68
N ILE A 37 10.26 -5.08 -3.39
CA ILE A 37 9.47 -4.03 -2.75
C ILE A 37 10.36 -2.79 -2.60
N ASN A 38 10.16 -1.83 -3.50
CA ASN A 38 10.86 -0.56 -3.53
C ASN A 38 9.95 0.59 -3.09
N GLN A 39 10.54 1.78 -2.91
CA GLN A 39 9.82 2.98 -2.48
C GLN A 39 8.63 3.30 -3.40
N TRP A 40 8.81 3.16 -4.71
CA TRP A 40 7.76 3.41 -5.70
C TRP A 40 6.54 2.50 -5.48
N SER A 41 6.77 1.23 -5.20
CA SER A 41 5.69 0.26 -4.97
C SER A 41 4.93 0.55 -3.67
N ILE A 42 5.63 1.07 -2.66
CA ILE A 42 5.02 1.53 -1.39
C ILE A 42 4.20 2.81 -1.63
N GLU A 43 4.74 3.80 -2.36
CA GLU A 43 4.03 5.04 -2.69
C GLU A 43 2.75 4.78 -3.49
N LYS A 44 2.83 3.85 -4.45
CA LYS A 44 1.66 3.42 -5.22
C LYS A 44 0.61 2.74 -4.34
N LEU A 45 1.02 1.89 -3.40
CA LEU A 45 0.11 1.28 -2.43
C LEU A 45 -0.53 2.33 -1.52
N HIS A 46 0.25 3.30 -1.04
CA HIS A 46 -0.24 4.41 -0.21
C HIS A 46 -1.31 5.23 -0.95
N TYR A 47 -1.07 5.55 -2.23
CA TYR A 47 -2.05 6.23 -3.06
C TYR A 47 -3.38 5.47 -3.17
N PHE A 48 -3.36 4.15 -3.29
CA PHE A 48 -4.59 3.34 -3.29
C PHE A 48 -5.35 3.39 -1.96
N ILE A 49 -4.62 3.42 -0.84
CA ILE A 49 -5.21 3.55 0.49
C ILE A 49 -5.89 4.92 0.63
N GLU A 50 -5.20 6.00 0.27
CA GLU A 50 -5.76 7.37 0.30
C GLU A 50 -7.01 7.50 -0.58
N LEU A 51 -6.97 6.99 -1.82
CA LEU A 51 -8.14 7.00 -2.70
C LEU A 51 -9.35 6.28 -2.08
N THR A 52 -9.09 5.18 -1.39
CA THR A 52 -10.11 4.36 -0.73
C THR A 52 -10.73 5.12 0.43
N GLU A 53 -9.93 5.80 1.24
CA GLU A 53 -10.41 6.68 2.32
C GLU A 53 -11.23 7.85 1.78
N LEU A 54 -10.79 8.50 0.69
CA LEU A 54 -11.52 9.58 0.05
C LEU A 54 -12.91 9.13 -0.44
N ILE A 55 -13.03 7.91 -0.97
CA ILE A 55 -14.32 7.36 -1.41
C ILE A 55 -15.22 7.05 -0.21
N LYS A 56 -14.71 6.44 0.86
CA LYS A 56 -15.47 6.21 2.11
C LYS A 56 -15.99 7.53 2.68
N GLY A 57 -15.16 8.56 2.67
CA GLY A 57 -15.52 9.92 3.11
C GLY A 57 -16.63 10.57 2.29
N LYS A 58 -16.57 10.46 0.96
CA LYS A 58 -17.59 11.02 0.06
C LYS A 58 -18.91 10.25 0.12
N SER A 59 -18.87 8.92 0.24
CA SER A 59 -20.07 8.07 0.31
C SER A 59 -20.90 8.31 1.58
N SER A 60 -20.25 8.70 2.68
CA SER A 60 -20.91 8.94 3.97
C SER A 60 -21.51 10.35 4.14
N ASN A 61 -21.74 11.10 3.05
CA ASN A 61 -22.23 12.49 3.07
C ASN A 61 -21.43 13.41 4.03
N GLY A 62 -20.12 13.17 4.19
CA GLY A 62 -19.27 13.97 5.08
C GLY A 62 -19.39 13.65 6.57
N LYS A 63 -20.14 12.61 6.95
CA LYS A 63 -20.22 12.08 8.32
C LYS A 63 -19.36 10.82 8.48
N TYR A 64 -18.16 10.83 7.89
CA TYR A 64 -17.23 9.74 8.04
C TYR A 64 -16.71 9.72 9.47
N ASP A 65 -17.17 8.75 10.24
CA ASP A 65 -16.60 8.42 11.54
C ASP A 65 -15.69 7.20 11.34
N PRO A 66 -14.35 7.38 11.40
CA PRO A 66 -13.40 6.28 11.27
C PRO A 66 -13.59 5.20 12.35
N SER A 67 -14.28 5.52 13.45
CA SER A 67 -14.59 4.57 14.52
C SER A 67 -15.85 3.73 14.27
N GLN A 68 -16.72 4.13 13.33
CA GLN A 68 -17.92 3.37 12.94
C GLN A 68 -17.65 2.38 11.81
N TYR A 69 -16.59 2.59 11.05
CA TYR A 69 -16.08 1.63 10.10
C TYR A 69 -14.84 0.99 10.74
N ASP A 70 -15.05 -0.09 11.52
CA ASP A 70 -13.96 -1.01 11.90
C ASP A 70 -13.08 -1.17 10.68
N ASN A 71 -11.82 -0.70 10.73
CA ASN A 71 -10.95 -0.52 9.57
C ASN A 71 -11.16 -1.63 8.54
N VAL A 72 -12.05 -1.40 7.56
CA VAL A 72 -12.38 -2.36 6.51
C VAL A 72 -11.23 -2.29 5.52
N LEU A 73 -10.07 -2.69 6.00
CA LEU A 73 -8.93 -3.05 5.19
C LEU A 73 -9.09 -4.54 4.99
N ALA A 74 -9.35 -4.90 3.74
CA ALA A 74 -9.25 -6.27 3.28
C ALA A 74 -7.96 -6.91 3.83
N GLY A 75 -7.99 -8.20 4.16
CA GLY A 75 -6.76 -8.94 4.45
C GLY A 75 -5.74 -8.69 3.33
N PHE A 76 -4.47 -8.45 3.66
CA PHE A 76 -3.50 -7.97 2.68
C PHE A 76 -2.49 -9.07 2.36
N VAL A 77 -2.27 -9.32 1.07
CA VAL A 77 -1.24 -10.21 0.54
C VAL A 77 -0.45 -9.47 -0.51
N TRP A 78 0.88 -9.40 -0.34
CA TRP A 78 1.78 -8.82 -1.33
C TRP A 78 2.49 -9.93 -2.10
N THR A 79 2.16 -10.11 -3.38
CA THR A 79 2.87 -11.03 -4.27
C THR A 79 4.01 -10.30 -4.97
N VAL A 80 5.21 -10.84 -4.85
CA VAL A 80 6.42 -10.28 -5.46
C VAL A 80 6.89 -11.23 -6.55
N MET A 81 6.65 -10.87 -7.81
CA MET A 81 6.97 -11.69 -8.99
C MET A 81 8.39 -11.45 -9.46
N ASP A 82 9.04 -12.43 -10.07
CA ASP A 82 10.43 -12.33 -10.57
C ASP A 82 11.45 -11.94 -9.49
N LEU A 83 11.18 -12.32 -8.25
CA LEU A 83 12.09 -12.08 -7.13
C LEU A 83 13.35 -12.92 -7.31
N THR A 84 14.43 -12.28 -7.74
CA THR A 84 15.77 -12.88 -7.86
C THR A 84 16.61 -12.72 -6.58
N LEU A 85 16.10 -11.98 -5.59
CA LEU A 85 16.79 -11.64 -4.36
C LEU A 85 16.76 -12.83 -3.37
N LYS A 86 17.88 -13.11 -2.71
CA LYS A 86 17.89 -14.02 -1.56
C LYS A 86 17.23 -13.32 -0.37
N LEU A 87 16.23 -13.95 0.23
CA LEU A 87 15.54 -13.44 1.43
C LEU A 87 16.47 -13.53 2.64
N GLU A 88 17.36 -12.55 2.77
CA GLU A 88 18.31 -12.43 3.87
C GLU A 88 18.33 -10.99 4.39
N ILE A 89 18.31 -10.84 5.71
CA ILE A 89 18.47 -9.55 6.40
C ILE A 89 19.73 -9.66 7.27
N ASN A 90 20.71 -8.79 7.02
CA ASN A 90 22.01 -8.82 7.70
C ASN A 90 22.70 -10.20 7.66
N GLY A 91 22.58 -10.92 6.53
CA GLY A 91 23.17 -12.24 6.34
C GLY A 91 22.43 -13.38 7.06
N THR A 92 21.29 -13.10 7.70
CA THR A 92 20.42 -14.12 8.28
C THR A 92 19.25 -14.38 7.32
N PRO A 93 19.00 -15.64 6.92
CA PRO A 93 17.84 -15.97 6.09
C PRO A 93 16.55 -15.66 6.82
N VAL A 94 15.56 -15.12 6.10
CA VAL A 94 14.27 -14.71 6.64
C VAL A 94 13.11 -15.28 5.82
N THR A 95 11.95 -15.36 6.43
CA THR A 95 10.69 -15.71 5.77
C THR A 95 10.16 -14.55 4.92
N ALA A 96 9.20 -14.83 4.05
CA ALA A 96 8.55 -13.80 3.23
C ALA A 96 7.82 -12.75 4.09
N ASP A 97 7.19 -13.19 5.19
CA ASP A 97 6.50 -12.28 6.13
C ASP A 97 7.50 -11.39 6.87
N GLU A 98 8.61 -11.96 7.35
CA GLU A 98 9.69 -11.17 7.99
C GLU A 98 10.33 -10.16 7.03
N TYR A 99 10.50 -10.53 5.75
CA TYR A 99 10.94 -9.61 4.71
C TYR A 99 9.93 -8.47 4.49
N LEU A 100 8.64 -8.79 4.39
CA LEU A 100 7.58 -7.80 4.22
C LEU A 100 7.56 -6.82 5.41
N GLU A 101 7.57 -7.33 6.63
CA GLU A 101 7.66 -6.50 7.84
C GLU A 101 8.89 -5.61 7.83
N TYR A 102 10.06 -6.14 7.45
CA TYR A 102 11.30 -5.39 7.39
C TYR A 102 11.23 -4.23 6.38
N VAL A 103 10.67 -4.46 5.20
CA VAL A 103 10.58 -3.42 4.17
C VAL A 103 9.56 -2.34 4.55
N LEU A 104 8.50 -2.71 5.28
CA LEU A 104 7.49 -1.78 5.78
C LEU A 104 7.94 -0.99 7.03
N ARG A 105 9.07 -1.34 7.65
CA ARG A 105 9.58 -0.57 8.80
C ARG A 105 9.90 0.86 8.38
N LEU A 106 9.28 1.81 9.08
CA LEU A 106 9.61 3.21 8.98
C LEU A 106 11.09 3.40 9.28
N LYS A 107 11.86 3.84 8.28
CA LYS A 107 13.22 4.30 8.52
C LYS A 107 13.13 5.62 9.29
N PRO A 108 13.86 5.79 10.40
CA PRO A 108 13.93 7.08 11.07
C PRO A 108 14.41 8.10 10.05
N GLY A 109 13.55 9.06 9.73
CA GLY A 109 13.90 10.12 8.81
C GLY A 109 15.18 10.78 9.29
N LYS A 110 16.16 10.98 8.39
CA LYS A 110 17.09 12.09 8.60
C LYS A 110 16.18 13.31 8.69
N GLN A 111 15.92 13.80 9.90
CA GLN A 111 15.45 15.16 10.04
C GLN A 111 16.53 15.99 9.36
N SER A 112 16.27 16.40 8.13
CA SER A 112 17.01 17.52 7.54
C SER A 112 16.86 18.60 8.59
N LYS A 113 17.97 18.95 9.25
CA LYS A 113 18.03 20.17 10.04
C LYS A 113 17.53 21.23 9.07
N ARG A 114 16.30 21.68 9.29
CA ARG A 114 15.74 22.86 8.65
C ARG A 114 16.68 23.97 9.10
N TYR A 115 17.76 24.20 8.34
CA TYR A 115 18.52 25.42 8.45
C TYR A 115 17.47 26.50 8.27
N GLY A 116 17.28 27.27 9.33
CA GLY A 116 16.33 28.36 9.39
C GLY A 116 16.68 29.34 8.28
N TRP A 117 15.99 29.21 7.16
CA TRP A 117 15.86 30.29 6.22
C TRP A 117 14.72 31.15 6.74
N MET A 118 15.06 31.99 7.71
CA MET A 118 14.41 33.26 7.90
C MET A 118 14.80 34.08 6.67
N TRP A 119 13.88 34.18 5.71
CA TRP A 119 13.97 35.23 4.70
C TRP A 119 13.29 36.50 5.25
N PRO A 120 13.75 37.69 4.82
CA PRO A 120 13.29 38.98 5.33
C PRO A 120 11.80 39.23 5.07
#